data_AF-A0A8S3AR48-F1
#
_entry.id   AF-A0A8S3AR48-F1
#
_cell.length_a   1.000
_cell.length_b   1.000
_cell.length_c   1.000
_cell.angle_alpha   90.00
_cell.angle_beta   90.00
_cell.angle_gamma   90.00
#
_symmetry.space_group_name_H-M   'P 1'
#
loop_
_entity.id
_entity.type
_entity.pdbx_description
1 polymer ?
#
loop_
_entity_poly.entity_id
_entity_poly.type
_entity_poly.pdbx_seq_one_letter_code
_entity_poly.pdbx_strand_id
1 'polypeptide(L)' 'PLSFLQRVAECLEYSTLLDQAVVADTIVERFHLITAFVISTLSAHLERMSKPFNPLLGETYELNMK' A
#
# COMPACT_ATOMS: atom_id res chain seq x y z
N PRO A 1 -2.15 -17.14 -4.97
CA PRO A 1 -0.88 -17.08 -5.74
C PRO A 1 -0.76 -15.72 -6.44
N LEU A 2 0.18 -14.88 -6.01
CA LEU A 2 0.40 -13.53 -6.56
C LEU A 2 1.85 -13.37 -7.03
N SER A 3 2.04 -12.54 -8.06
CA SER A 3 3.35 -11.98 -8.39
C SER A 3 3.83 -11.05 -7.26
N PHE A 4 5.14 -10.91 -7.09
CA PHE A 4 5.70 -9.93 -6.17
C PHE A 4 5.26 -8.49 -6.53
N LEU A 5 5.05 -8.18 -7.81
CA LEU A 5 4.55 -6.86 -8.23
C LEU A 5 3.17 -6.56 -7.64
N GLN A 6 2.29 -7.56 -7.66
CA GLN A 6 0.96 -7.46 -7.06
C GLN A 6 1.04 -7.33 -5.54
N ARG A 7 1.96 -8.06 -4.89
CA ARG A 7 2.19 -7.96 -3.44
C ARG A 7 2.60 -6.55 -3.02
N VAL A 8 3.47 -5.88 -3.77
CA VAL A 8 3.88 -4.50 -3.48
C VAL A 8 2.71 -3.53 -3.65
N ALA A 9 1.84 -3.76 -4.63
CA ALA A 9 0.67 -2.92 -4.86
C ALA A 9 -0.38 -3.01 -3.73
N GLU A 10 -0.44 -4.11 -2.97
CA GLU A 10 -1.29 -4.23 -1.78
C GLU A 10 -0.97 -3.14 -0.72
N CYS A 11 0.25 -2.60 -0.68
CA CYS A 11 0.61 -1.49 0.21
C CYS A 11 -0.20 -0.20 -0.04
N LEU A 12 -0.86 -0.08 -1.20
CA LEU A 12 -1.66 1.08 -1.55
C LEU A 12 -3.14 0.95 -1.13
N GLU A 13 -3.54 -0.16 -0.49
CA GLU A 13 -4.94 -0.45 -0.10
C GLU A 13 -5.61 0.71 0.64
N TYR A 14 -4.87 1.39 1.51
CA TYR A 14 -5.36 2.53 2.30
C TYR A 14 -4.85 3.88 1.78
N SER A 15 -4.55 3.99 0.48
CA SER A 15 -4.05 5.23 -0.14
C SER A 15 -4.97 6.44 0.04
N THR A 16 -6.28 6.24 0.27
CA THR A 16 -7.25 7.29 0.59
C THR A 16 -6.89 8.11 1.85
N LEU A 17 -6.06 7.56 2.74
CA LEU A 17 -5.51 8.29 3.88
C LEU A 17 -4.57 9.42 3.44
N LEU A 18 -3.90 9.27 2.30
CA LEU A 18 -3.06 10.32 1.72
C LEU A 18 -3.91 11.46 1.16
N ASP A 19 -5.04 11.15 0.51
CA ASP A 19 -5.97 12.17 0.04
C ASP A 19 -6.53 13.00 1.21
N GLN A 20 -6.88 12.33 2.32
CA GLN A 20 -7.28 13.00 3.56
C GLN A 20 -6.14 13.85 4.14
N ALA A 21 -4.90 13.36 4.10
CA ALA A 21 -3.74 14.08 4.61
C ALA A 21 -3.46 15.37 3.81
N VAL A 22 -3.76 15.39 2.50
CA VAL A 22 -3.60 16.59 1.66
C VAL A 22 -4.54 17.70 2.12
N VAL A 23 -5.79 17.38 2.45
CA VAL A 23 -6.81 18.36 2.86
C VAL A 23 -6.81 18.68 4.35
N ALA A 24 -5.96 18.04 5.15
CA ALA A 24 -5.87 18.26 6.59
C ALA A 24 -5.40 19.69 6.94
N ASP A 25 -6.10 20.30 7.91
CA ASP A 25 -5.88 21.69 8.32
C ASP A 25 -4.59 21.85 9.13
N THR A 26 -4.26 20.86 9.96
CA THR A 26 -3.10 20.93 10.86
C THR A 26 -1.99 20.00 10.43
N ILE A 27 -0.75 20.39 10.74
CA ILE A 27 0.44 19.55 10.50
C ILE A 27 0.36 18.25 11.31
N VAL A 28 -0.19 18.32 12.53
CA VAL A 28 -0.32 17.17 13.43
C VAL A 28 -1.29 16.13 12.86
N GLU A 29 -2.46 16.55 12.41
CA GLU A 29 -3.44 15.67 11.76
C GLU A 29 -2.90 15.03 10.49
N ARG A 30 -2.25 15.83 9.64
CA ARG A 30 -1.55 15.34 8.44
C ARG A 30 -0.53 14.27 8.77
N PHE A 31 0.27 14.48 9.81
CA PHE A 31 1.27 13.52 10.26
C PHE A 31 0.64 12.22 10.78
N HIS A 32 -0.47 12.31 11.51
CA HIS A 32 -1.22 11.12 11.95
C HIS A 32 -1.75 10.30 10.77
N LEU A 33 -2.33 10.95 9.75
CA LEU A 33 -2.87 10.27 8.58
C LEU A 33 -1.77 9.58 7.75
N ILE A 34 -0.64 10.26 7.53
CA ILE A 34 0.53 9.67 6.87
C ILE A 34 1.07 8.49 7.66
N THR A 35 1.18 8.62 8.98
CA THR A 35 1.66 7.54 9.86
C THR A 35 0.72 6.35 9.83
N ALA A 36 -0.59 6.59 9.89
CA ALA A 36 -1.61 5.54 9.77
C ALA A 36 -1.51 4.81 8.44
N PHE A 37 -1.31 5.53 7.32
CA PHE A 37 -1.07 4.92 6.01
C PHE A 37 0.15 4.00 6.01
N VAL A 38 1.30 4.48 6.51
CA VAL A 38 2.53 3.68 6.55
C VAL A 38 2.35 2.41 7.39
N ILE A 39 1.74 2.52 8.57
CA ILE A 39 1.51 1.37 9.46
C ILE A 39 0.49 0.40 8.83
N SER A 40 -0.52 0.90 8.14
CA SER A 40 -1.54 0.06 7.50
C SER A 40 -0.95 -0.93 6.49
N THR A 41 0.19 -0.63 5.86
CA THR A 41 0.87 -1.55 4.92
C THR A 41 1.30 -2.88 5.56
N LEU A 42 1.44 -2.92 6.88
CA LEU A 42 1.73 -4.13 7.64
C LEU A 42 0.55 -5.12 7.61
N SER A 43 -0.69 -4.63 7.45
CA SER A 43 -1.88 -5.50 7.38
C SER A 43 -1.84 -6.44 6.17
N ALA A 44 -1.28 -5.98 5.04
CA ALA A 44 -1.11 -6.78 3.82
C ALA A 44 -0.16 -7.99 3.99
N HIS A 45 0.56 -8.05 5.10
CA HIS A 45 1.57 -9.08 5.38
C HIS A 45 1.16 -10.07 6.47
N LEU A 46 0.08 -9.78 7.21
CA LEU A 46 -0.44 -10.68 8.24
C LEU A 46 -0.78 -12.05 7.63
N GLU A 47 -0.28 -13.11 8.27
CA GLU A 47 -0.56 -14.52 7.95
C GLU A 47 -0.13 -15.02 6.54
N ARG A 48 0.53 -14.18 5.74
CA ARG A 48 0.93 -14.51 4.35
C ARG A 48 2.44 -14.69 4.19
N MET A 49 2.98 -15.68 4.92
CA MET A 49 4.40 -16.06 4.93
C MET A 49 4.86 -16.83 3.67
N SER A 50 3.95 -17.14 2.74
CA SER A 50 4.28 -17.82 1.49
C SER A 50 5.01 -16.88 0.52
N LYS A 51 6.07 -17.39 -0.11
CA LYS A 51 6.84 -16.65 -1.10
C LYS A 51 5.93 -16.32 -2.31
N PRO A 52 5.79 -15.04 -2.71
CA PRO A 52 5.13 -14.68 -3.96
C PRO A 52 5.96 -15.13 -5.16
N PHE A 53 5.33 -15.17 -6.34
CA PHE A 53 6.04 -15.51 -7.57
C PHE A 53 7.08 -14.43 -7.89
N ASN A 54 8.30 -14.88 -8.23
CA ASN A 54 9.37 -13.99 -8.63
C ASN A 54 9.02 -13.36 -9.99
N PRO A 55 9.00 -12.02 -10.12
CA PRO A 55 8.67 -11.39 -11.38
C PRO A 55 9.68 -11.75 -12.45
N LEU A 56 9.21 -11.89 -13.69
CA LEU A 56 10.09 -12.02 -14.84
C LEU A 56 10.72 -10.68 -15.22
N LEU A 57 11.85 -10.72 -15.92
CA LEU A 57 12.44 -9.52 -16.51
C LEU A 57 11.45 -8.89 -17.50
N GLY A 58 11.06 -7.64 -17.24
CA GLY A 58 10.08 -6.93 -18.06
C GLY A 58 8.62 -7.24 -17.70
N GLU A 59 8.34 -8.00 -16.64
CA GLU A 59 6.98 -8.14 -16.12
C GLU A 59 6.46 -6.80 -15.60
N THR A 60 5.20 -6.48 -15.92
CA THR A 60 4.51 -5.26 -15.49
C THR A 60 3.19 -5.60 -14.82
N TYR A 61 2.78 -4.79 -13.85
CA TYR A 61 1.48 -4.88 -13.21
C TYR A 61 0.88 -3.47 -13.06
N GLU A 62 -0.41 -3.33 -13.33
CA GLU A 62 -1.17 -2.11 -13.12
C GLU A 62 -2.32 -2.34 -12.15
N LEU A 63 -2.64 -1.31 -11.35
CA LEU A 63 -3.72 -1.32 -10.39
C LEU A 63 -4.46 0.01 -10.46
N ASN A 64 -5.75 -0.05 -10.80
CA ASN A 64 -6.64 1.11 -10.79
C ASN A 64 -7.60 0.97 -9.60
N MET A 65 -7.39 1.78 -8.56
CA MET A 65 -8.33 1.90 -7.44
C MET A 65 -9.47 2.83 -7.89
N LYS A 66 -10.71 2.35 -7.80
CA LYS A 66 -11.91 3.14 -8.11
C LYS A 66 -12.32 4.03 -6.96
#